data_AF-A0A940CCM1-F1
#
_entry.id   AF-A0A940CCM1-F1
#
_cell.length_a   1.000
_cell.length_b   1.000
_cell.length_c   1.000
_cell.angle_alpha   90.00
_cell.angle_beta   90.00
_cell.angle_gamma   90.00
#
_symmetry.space_group_name_H-M   'P 1'
#
loop_
_entity.id
_entity.type
_entity.pdbx_description
1 polymer ?
#
loop_
_entity_poly.entity_id
_entity_poly.type
_entity_poly.pdbx_seq_one_letter_code
_entity_poly.pdbx_strand_id
1 'polypeptide(L)'
;MEYNSITKNEESKVPTATEVREYLKKEEAYLRDCISNHKSYVITGPKFPGETIWRSKITIALLEAAEEIGASNEEIWELCKKIAQATHAPVTRKEYLRMEPFAQKEMTVDTVLKLLETYIPPFEDSYRKVFDYVGYYYCLALISLSDYRKEDCEKQLWTTIDQFFKKDPGLNNISVLLRNMKVLGSQRTVLKDMKECIEKEMSKHSAT
;
A
#
# COMPACT_ATOMS: atom_id res chain seq x y z
N MET A 1 -8.66 32.13 -14.82
CA MET A 1 -7.45 31.29 -14.99
C MET A 1 -7.86 30.12 -15.85
N GLU A 2 -7.37 30.12 -17.09
CA GLU A 2 -7.67 29.09 -18.08
C GLU A 2 -7.20 27.73 -17.59
N TYR A 3 -8.17 26.84 -17.38
CA TYR A 3 -7.93 25.41 -17.29
C TYR A 3 -7.46 25.00 -18.69
N ASN A 4 -6.15 24.88 -18.89
CA ASN A 4 -5.65 24.21 -20.07
C ASN A 4 -6.25 22.82 -20.07
N SER A 5 -7.17 22.63 -21.02
CA SER A 5 -7.79 21.37 -21.35
C SER A 5 -6.68 20.35 -21.55
N ILE A 6 -6.56 19.41 -20.62
CA ILE A 6 -5.87 18.15 -20.89
C ILE A 6 -6.67 17.53 -22.03
N THR A 7 -6.13 17.68 -23.23
CA THR A 7 -6.73 17.26 -24.49
C THR A 7 -6.95 15.76 -24.44
N LYS A 8 -8.19 15.35 -24.78
CA LYS A 8 -8.60 13.99 -25.13
C LYS A 8 -7.57 13.34 -26.08
N ASN A 9 -6.62 12.54 -25.58
CA ASN A 9 -5.93 11.43 -26.28
C ASN A 9 -4.78 10.80 -25.45
N GLU A 10 -5.01 10.28 -24.24
CA GLU A 10 -3.98 9.51 -23.51
C GLU A 10 -4.54 8.22 -22.90
N GLU A 11 -5.20 7.38 -23.71
CA GLU A 11 -5.68 6.06 -23.27
C GLU A 11 -4.58 4.99 -23.11
N SER A 12 -3.27 5.31 -23.13
CA SER A 12 -2.25 4.24 -23.05
C SER A 12 -0.90 4.54 -22.39
N LYS A 13 -0.67 5.71 -21.79
CA LYS A 13 0.63 5.98 -21.15
C LYS A 13 0.56 5.74 -19.65
N VAL A 14 1.37 4.80 -19.17
CA VAL A 14 1.58 4.58 -17.74
C VAL A 14 2.34 5.79 -17.18
N PRO A 15 1.87 6.41 -16.09
CA PRO A 15 2.53 7.59 -15.56
C PRO A 15 3.84 7.23 -14.87
N THR A 16 4.80 8.14 -14.96
CA THR A 16 6.02 8.18 -14.17
C THR A 16 5.73 8.64 -12.73
N ALA A 17 6.64 8.38 -11.80
CA ALA A 17 6.53 8.91 -10.44
C ALA A 17 6.48 10.44 -10.45
N THR A 18 7.24 11.09 -11.34
CA THR A 18 7.25 12.55 -11.47
C THR A 18 5.89 13.11 -11.89
N GLU A 19 5.24 12.52 -12.89
CA GLU A 19 3.90 12.94 -13.35
C GLU A 19 2.86 12.81 -12.22
N VAL A 20 2.87 11.70 -11.48
CA VAL A 20 1.97 11.51 -10.34
C VAL A 20 2.27 12.53 -9.22
N ARG A 21 3.55 12.78 -8.91
CA ARG A 21 3.97 13.74 -7.88
C ARG A 21 3.51 15.16 -8.21
N GLU A 22 3.67 15.58 -9.46
CA GLU A 22 3.20 16.89 -9.92
C GLU A 22 1.68 17.03 -9.84
N TYR A 23 0.95 16.00 -10.24
CA TYR A 23 -0.51 15.95 -10.13
C TYR A 23 -0.95 16.10 -8.67
N LEU A 24 -0.39 15.31 -7.74
CA LEU A 24 -0.71 15.36 -6.31
C LEU A 24 -0.40 16.72 -5.69
N LYS A 25 0.74 17.33 -6.06
CA LYS A 25 1.13 18.66 -5.59
C LYS A 25 0.15 19.75 -6.06
N LYS A 26 -0.32 19.69 -7.31
CA LYS A 26 -1.33 20.61 -7.85
C LYS A 26 -2.67 20.44 -7.13
N GLU A 27 -3.09 19.21 -6.88
CA GLU A 27 -4.32 18.91 -6.13
C GLU A 27 -4.24 19.44 -4.69
N GLU A 28 -3.13 19.20 -3.99
CA GLU A 28 -2.93 19.71 -2.64
C GLU A 28 -2.89 21.24 -2.58
N ALA A 29 -2.20 21.90 -3.51
CA ALA A 29 -2.17 23.35 -3.59
C ALA A 29 -3.57 23.94 -3.82
N TYR A 30 -4.37 23.32 -4.68
CA TYR A 30 -5.76 23.71 -4.92
C TYR A 30 -6.64 23.53 -3.67
N LEU A 31 -6.49 22.42 -2.95
CA LEU A 31 -7.18 22.18 -1.68
C LEU A 31 -6.82 23.25 -0.63
N ARG A 32 -5.53 23.58 -0.49
CA ARG A 32 -5.05 24.63 0.43
C ARG A 32 -5.56 26.02 0.04
N ASP A 33 -5.64 26.33 -1.25
CA ASP A 33 -6.23 27.58 -1.76
C ASP A 33 -7.73 27.65 -1.41
N CYS A 34 -8.47 26.55 -1.60
CA CYS A 34 -9.90 26.51 -1.26
C CYS A 34 -10.13 26.77 0.23
N ILE A 35 -9.32 26.15 1.10
CA ILE A 35 -9.39 26.35 2.55
C ILE A 35 -9.04 27.79 2.93
N SER A 36 -7.90 28.30 2.46
CA SER A 36 -7.42 29.65 2.82
C SER A 36 -8.36 30.76 2.35
N ASN A 37 -8.95 30.60 1.16
CA ASN A 37 -9.80 31.60 0.54
C ASN A 37 -11.30 31.33 0.72
N HIS A 38 -11.68 30.42 1.63
CA HIS A 38 -13.07 30.07 1.93
C HIS A 38 -13.88 29.71 0.67
N LYS A 39 -13.23 29.11 -0.34
CA LYS A 39 -13.87 28.66 -1.58
C LYS A 39 -14.49 27.29 -1.34
N SER A 40 -15.66 27.06 -1.92
CA SER A 40 -16.27 25.73 -1.91
C SER A 40 -15.43 24.75 -2.73
N TYR A 41 -14.94 23.69 -2.10
CA TYR A 41 -14.33 22.57 -2.81
C TYR A 41 -15.45 21.64 -3.29
N VAL A 42 -15.71 21.65 -4.60
CA VAL A 42 -16.71 20.76 -5.20
C VAL A 42 -16.05 19.39 -5.40
N ILE A 43 -16.54 18.37 -4.70
CA ILE A 43 -16.16 16.97 -4.96
C ILE A 43 -16.82 16.55 -6.26
N THR A 44 -16.10 16.71 -7.36
CA THR A 44 -16.49 16.15 -8.66
C THR A 44 -16.01 14.71 -8.76
N GLY A 45 -16.69 13.89 -9.58
CA GLY A 45 -16.16 12.57 -9.96
C GLY A 45 -14.80 12.66 -10.68
N PRO A 46 -14.21 11.51 -11.05
CA PRO A 46 -12.91 11.49 -11.68
C PRO A 46 -12.83 12.39 -12.91
N LYS A 47 -11.81 13.25 -12.97
CA LYS A 47 -11.55 14.20 -14.07
C LYS A 47 -11.01 13.50 -15.32
N PHE A 48 -10.37 12.35 -15.14
CA PHE A 48 -9.85 11.52 -16.22
C PHE A 48 -9.86 10.03 -15.82
N PRO A 49 -9.86 9.10 -16.79
CA PRO A 49 -9.75 7.67 -16.52
C PRO A 49 -8.49 7.35 -15.69
N GLY A 50 -8.68 6.72 -14.54
CA GLY A 50 -7.58 6.29 -13.67
C GLY A 50 -7.12 7.32 -12.63
N GLU A 51 -7.70 8.51 -12.56
CA GLU A 51 -7.35 9.53 -11.55
C GLU A 51 -7.39 8.98 -10.11
N THR A 52 -8.31 8.06 -9.80
CA THR A 52 -8.38 7.42 -8.48
C THR A 52 -7.14 6.61 -8.12
N ILE A 53 -6.45 6.05 -9.12
CA ILE A 53 -5.17 5.35 -8.95
C ILE A 53 -4.08 6.39 -8.65
N TRP A 54 -4.05 7.50 -9.41
CA TRP A 54 -3.08 8.57 -9.19
C TRP A 54 -3.19 9.19 -7.80
N ARG A 55 -4.42 9.33 -7.29
CA ARG A 55 -4.72 9.86 -5.95
C ARG A 55 -4.33 8.91 -4.81
N SER A 56 -4.13 7.63 -5.10
CA SER A 56 -3.74 6.64 -4.10
C SER A 56 -2.33 6.93 -3.60
N LYS A 57 -2.14 7.02 -2.29
CA LYS A 57 -0.84 7.43 -1.73
C LYS A 57 0.21 6.34 -1.86
N ILE A 58 -0.20 5.08 -1.95
CA ILE A 58 0.75 4.00 -2.22
C ILE A 58 1.23 4.01 -3.68
N THR A 59 0.45 4.57 -4.61
CA THR A 59 0.80 4.56 -6.04
C THR A 59 2.08 5.34 -6.31
N ILE A 60 2.22 6.56 -5.77
CA ILE A 60 3.46 7.31 -5.93
C ILE A 60 4.64 6.56 -5.31
N ALA A 61 4.47 6.01 -4.12
CA ALA A 61 5.55 5.30 -3.43
C ALA A 61 5.99 4.03 -4.17
N LEU A 62 5.06 3.29 -4.79
CA LEU A 62 5.36 2.13 -5.62
C LEU A 62 6.10 2.51 -6.90
N LEU A 63 5.70 3.60 -7.57
CA LEU A 63 6.39 4.07 -8.77
C LEU A 63 7.80 4.60 -8.45
N GLU A 64 7.97 5.30 -7.32
CA GLU A 64 9.31 5.73 -6.86
C GLU A 64 10.21 4.54 -6.56
N ALA A 65 9.71 3.53 -5.86
CA ALA A 65 10.46 2.30 -5.59
C ALA A 65 10.82 1.55 -6.89
N ALA A 66 9.89 1.52 -7.86
CA ALA A 66 10.10 0.90 -9.16
C ALA A 66 11.22 1.60 -9.95
N GLU A 67 11.19 2.93 -10.02
CA GLU A 67 12.22 3.73 -10.69
C GLU A 67 13.60 3.55 -10.03
N GLU A 68 13.66 3.46 -8.69
CA GLU A 68 14.92 3.26 -7.96
C GLU A 68 15.60 1.92 -8.29
N ILE A 69 14.82 0.86 -8.48
CA ILE A 69 15.36 -0.48 -8.80
C ILE A 69 15.37 -0.79 -10.30
N GLY A 70 14.90 0.13 -11.15
CA GLY A 70 14.83 -0.05 -12.60
C GLY A 70 13.74 -1.02 -13.08
N ALA A 71 12.64 -1.16 -12.34
CA ALA A 71 11.48 -1.95 -12.74
C ALA A 71 10.66 -1.26 -13.84
N SER A 72 9.93 -2.05 -14.65
CA SER A 72 8.97 -1.50 -15.63
C SER A 72 7.79 -0.85 -14.92
N ASN A 73 7.52 0.41 -15.27
CA ASN A 73 6.37 1.15 -14.75
C ASN A 73 5.06 0.45 -15.13
N GLU A 74 4.98 -0.19 -16.30
CA GLU A 74 3.77 -0.89 -16.76
C GLU A 74 3.38 -2.03 -15.81
N GLU A 75 4.36 -2.82 -15.38
CA GLU A 75 4.10 -3.93 -14.47
C GLU A 75 3.58 -3.45 -13.11
N ILE A 76 4.21 -2.42 -12.56
CA ILE A 76 3.84 -1.83 -11.27
C ILE A 76 2.51 -1.08 -11.38
N TRP A 77 2.20 -0.51 -12.54
CA TRP A 77 0.92 0.13 -12.79
C TRP A 77 -0.26 -0.84 -12.72
N GLU A 78 -0.10 -2.08 -13.18
CA GLU A 78 -1.12 -3.12 -13.00
C GLU A 78 -1.37 -3.43 -11.51
N LEU A 79 -0.32 -3.44 -10.69
CA LEU A 79 -0.44 -3.60 -9.24
C LEU A 79 -1.19 -2.40 -8.63
N CYS A 80 -0.80 -1.18 -8.98
CA CYS A 80 -1.47 0.06 -8.54
C CYS A 80 -2.96 0.06 -8.90
N LYS A 81 -3.30 -0.33 -10.15
CA LYS A 81 -4.69 -0.50 -10.60
C LYS A 81 -5.43 -1.51 -9.73
N LYS A 82 -4.79 -2.63 -9.40
CA LYS A 82 -5.42 -3.68 -8.60
C LYS A 82 -5.68 -3.23 -7.18
N ILE A 83 -4.73 -2.52 -6.57
CA ILE A 83 -4.86 -1.98 -5.21
C ILE A 83 -5.93 -0.89 -5.16
N ALA A 84 -5.96 0.02 -6.14
CA ALA A 84 -6.94 1.11 -6.20
C ALA A 84 -8.40 0.64 -6.34
N GLN A 85 -8.63 -0.61 -6.75
CA GLN A 85 -9.96 -1.23 -6.77
C GLN A 85 -10.43 -1.69 -5.38
N ALA A 86 -9.53 -1.76 -4.39
CA ALA A 86 -9.87 -2.19 -3.06
C ALA A 86 -10.36 -1.02 -2.20
N THR A 87 -11.45 -1.23 -1.47
CA THR A 87 -12.04 -0.24 -0.56
C THR A 87 -11.59 -0.43 0.89
N HIS A 88 -10.99 -1.57 1.21
CA HIS A 88 -10.50 -1.92 2.54
C HIS A 88 -9.30 -2.88 2.44
N ALA A 89 -8.53 -3.00 3.51
CA ALA A 89 -7.47 -4.00 3.63
C ALA A 89 -8.03 -5.42 3.43
N PRO A 90 -7.24 -6.38 2.90
CA PRO A 90 -7.72 -7.72 2.63
C PRO A 90 -8.22 -8.41 3.91
N VAL A 91 -9.37 -9.10 3.80
CA VAL A 91 -10.02 -9.79 4.93
C VAL A 91 -10.23 -11.25 4.62
N THR A 92 -10.65 -11.55 3.39
CA THR A 92 -11.00 -12.90 2.95
C THR A 92 -9.88 -13.55 2.16
N ARG A 93 -9.81 -14.89 2.16
CA ARG A 93 -8.84 -15.63 1.35
C ARG A 93 -8.84 -15.20 -0.13
N LYS A 94 -10.03 -14.99 -0.69
CA LYS A 94 -10.19 -14.52 -2.07
C LYS A 94 -9.52 -13.17 -2.31
N GLU A 95 -9.54 -12.26 -1.33
CA GLU A 95 -8.90 -10.95 -1.45
C GLU A 95 -7.38 -11.04 -1.37
N TYR A 96 -6.84 -11.83 -0.44
CA TYR A 96 -5.40 -12.07 -0.36
C TYR A 96 -4.87 -12.68 -1.67
N LEU A 97 -5.54 -13.71 -2.19
CA LEU A 97 -5.14 -14.39 -3.42
C LEU A 97 -5.24 -13.51 -4.68
N ARG A 98 -5.84 -12.30 -4.61
CA ARG A 98 -5.77 -11.34 -5.74
C ARG A 98 -4.34 -10.88 -6.01
N MET A 99 -3.44 -10.99 -5.03
CA MET A 99 -2.03 -10.62 -5.16
C MET A 99 -1.16 -11.75 -5.73
N GLU A 100 -1.68 -12.97 -5.82
CA GLU A 100 -0.93 -14.14 -6.29
C GLU A 100 -0.32 -13.94 -7.70
N PRO A 101 -1.03 -13.37 -8.71
CA PRO A 101 -0.42 -13.12 -10.02
C PRO A 101 0.74 -12.12 -10.01
N PHE A 102 0.79 -11.24 -9.00
CA PHE A 102 1.84 -10.24 -8.83
C PHE A 102 3.00 -10.79 -8.00
N ALA A 103 2.72 -11.69 -7.06
CA ALA A 103 3.71 -12.37 -6.24
C ALA A 103 4.62 -13.34 -7.03
N GLN A 104 4.26 -13.66 -8.28
CA GLN A 104 5.07 -14.46 -9.19
C GLN A 104 6.00 -13.61 -10.08
N LYS A 105 5.92 -12.28 -9.99
CA LYS A 105 6.72 -11.37 -10.83
C LYS A 105 7.86 -10.79 -10.01
N GLU A 106 9.09 -11.16 -10.37
CA GLU A 106 10.31 -10.82 -9.62
C GLU A 106 10.45 -9.30 -9.38
N MET A 107 10.35 -8.49 -10.43
CA MET A 107 10.48 -7.03 -10.32
C MET A 107 9.35 -6.38 -9.52
N THR A 108 8.13 -6.94 -9.56
CA THR A 108 7.04 -6.52 -8.67
C THR A 108 7.37 -6.81 -7.22
N VAL A 109 7.87 -8.01 -6.91
CA VAL A 109 8.25 -8.40 -5.54
C VAL A 109 9.39 -7.51 -5.04
N ASP A 110 10.43 -7.28 -5.86
CA ASP A 110 11.54 -6.39 -5.51
C ASP A 110 11.08 -4.95 -5.26
N THR A 111 10.17 -4.44 -6.10
CA THR A 111 9.59 -3.10 -5.91
C THR A 111 8.83 -3.01 -4.59
N VAL A 112 8.05 -4.03 -4.25
CA VAL A 112 7.30 -4.06 -2.99
C VAL A 112 8.22 -4.20 -1.78
N LEU A 113 9.26 -5.04 -1.85
CA LEU A 113 10.26 -5.12 -0.79
C LEU A 113 10.93 -3.76 -0.58
N LYS A 114 11.33 -3.10 -1.67
CA LYS A 114 11.94 -1.78 -1.65
C LYS A 114 11.04 -0.71 -1.04
N LEU A 115 9.77 -0.69 -1.44
CA LEU A 115 8.74 0.18 -0.85
C LEU A 115 8.67 -0.02 0.67
N LEU A 116 8.58 -1.27 1.13
CA LEU A 116 8.37 -1.61 2.54
C LEU A 116 9.57 -1.28 3.46
N GLU A 117 10.75 -0.98 2.91
CA GLU A 117 11.90 -0.48 3.67
C GLU A 117 11.61 0.88 4.31
N THR A 118 10.83 1.72 3.62
CA THR A 118 10.62 3.14 4.00
C THR A 118 9.15 3.47 4.24
N TYR A 119 8.22 2.72 3.65
CA TYR A 119 6.77 2.92 3.77
C TYR A 119 6.22 2.31 5.08
N ILE A 120 6.68 2.86 6.20
CA ILE A 120 6.34 2.40 7.56
C ILE A 120 5.03 3.08 8.01
N PRO A 121 4.05 2.32 8.54
CA PRO A 121 2.81 2.91 9.00
C PRO A 121 3.05 3.88 10.17
N PRO A 122 2.33 5.01 10.24
CA PRO A 122 2.31 5.81 11.44
C PRO A 122 1.57 5.04 12.52
N PHE A 123 2.26 4.78 13.64
CA PHE A 123 1.68 4.11 14.80
C PHE A 123 0.93 5.07 15.72
N GLU A 124 1.03 6.38 15.46
CA GLU A 124 0.29 7.45 16.13
C GLU A 124 -1.03 7.77 15.40
N ASP A 125 -2.12 7.91 16.18
CA ASP A 125 -3.48 8.09 15.63
C ASP A 125 -3.66 9.36 14.79
N SER A 126 -2.94 10.44 15.11
CA SER A 126 -3.01 11.72 14.39
C SER A 126 -2.58 11.64 12.93
N TYR A 127 -1.77 10.64 12.57
CA TYR A 127 -1.19 10.50 11.24
C TYR A 127 -1.84 9.38 10.41
N ARG A 128 -2.89 8.71 10.92
CA ARG A 128 -3.58 7.67 10.13
C ARG A 128 -4.14 8.19 8.81
N LYS A 129 -4.59 9.45 8.75
CA LYS A 129 -5.14 10.06 7.53
C LYS A 129 -4.08 10.26 6.43
N VAL A 130 -2.79 10.25 6.78
CA VAL A 130 -1.72 10.47 5.82
C VAL A 130 -1.21 9.19 5.15
N PHE A 131 -1.54 8.00 5.66
CA PHE A 131 -1.00 6.73 5.20
C PHE A 131 -2.02 5.86 4.45
N ASP A 132 -1.58 5.14 3.42
CA ASP A 132 -2.42 4.21 2.68
C ASP A 132 -2.40 2.81 3.32
N TYR A 133 -3.25 2.61 4.33
CA TYR A 133 -3.38 1.32 5.01
C TYR A 133 -3.85 0.21 4.08
N VAL A 134 -4.76 0.52 3.14
CA VAL A 134 -5.33 -0.51 2.25
C VAL A 134 -4.23 -1.05 1.35
N GLY A 135 -3.52 -0.16 0.66
CA GLY A 135 -2.41 -0.54 -0.19
C GLY A 135 -1.31 -1.27 0.57
N TYR A 136 -0.93 -0.77 1.74
CA TYR A 136 0.12 -1.37 2.55
C TYR A 136 -0.15 -2.85 2.87
N TYR A 137 -1.38 -3.19 3.29
CA TYR A 137 -1.71 -4.58 3.59
C TYR A 137 -1.84 -5.46 2.35
N TYR A 138 -2.16 -4.90 1.17
CA TYR A 138 -2.07 -5.64 -0.09
C TYR A 138 -0.62 -5.90 -0.50
N CYS A 139 0.30 -4.97 -0.25
CA CYS A 139 1.74 -5.20 -0.42
C CYS A 139 2.26 -6.30 0.51
N LEU A 140 1.86 -6.30 1.78
CA LEU A 140 2.20 -7.39 2.72
C LEU A 140 1.60 -8.73 2.28
N ALA A 141 0.37 -8.74 1.78
CA ALA A 141 -0.25 -9.94 1.22
C ALA A 141 0.54 -10.49 0.01
N LEU A 142 1.06 -9.61 -0.85
CA LEU A 142 1.86 -9.97 -2.01
C LEU A 142 3.14 -10.69 -1.60
N ILE A 143 3.95 -10.11 -0.71
CA ILE A 143 5.20 -10.75 -0.27
C ILE A 143 4.93 -12.01 0.57
N SER A 144 3.78 -12.11 1.22
CA SER A 144 3.35 -13.34 1.93
C SER A 144 3.04 -14.50 0.96
N LEU A 145 2.71 -14.20 -0.29
CA LEU A 145 2.38 -15.19 -1.33
C LEU A 145 3.57 -15.50 -2.25
N SER A 146 4.65 -14.73 -2.20
CA SER A 146 5.82 -14.92 -3.06
C SER A 146 6.66 -16.13 -2.64
N ASP A 147 7.04 -16.94 -3.62
CA ASP A 147 8.13 -17.92 -3.46
C ASP A 147 9.48 -17.36 -3.98
N TYR A 148 9.46 -16.24 -4.71
CA TYR A 148 10.65 -15.49 -5.10
C TYR A 148 11.20 -14.69 -3.91
N ARG A 149 12.54 -14.67 -3.75
CA ARG A 149 13.24 -14.05 -2.61
C ARG A 149 12.57 -14.34 -1.26
N LYS A 150 12.20 -15.60 -1.07
CA LYS A 150 11.42 -16.06 0.09
C LYS A 150 12.02 -15.60 1.42
N GLU A 151 13.33 -15.73 1.60
CA GLU A 151 14.02 -15.32 2.83
C GLU A 151 13.89 -13.81 3.10
N ASP A 152 13.99 -12.97 2.06
CA ASP A 152 13.82 -11.52 2.20
C ASP A 152 12.36 -11.14 2.48
N CYS A 153 11.41 -11.81 1.83
CA CYS A 153 9.99 -11.64 2.11
C CYS A 153 9.65 -12.00 3.56
N GLU A 154 10.13 -13.14 4.04
CA GLU A 154 9.95 -13.57 5.43
C GLU A 154 10.61 -12.62 6.42
N LYS A 155 11.83 -12.16 6.12
CA LYS A 155 12.54 -11.16 6.93
C LYS A 155 11.78 -9.84 7.01
N GLN A 156 11.22 -9.36 5.90
CA GLN A 156 10.43 -8.13 5.88
C GLN A 156 9.14 -8.27 6.71
N LEU A 157 8.48 -9.43 6.66
CA LEU A 157 7.31 -9.72 7.47
C LEU A 157 7.65 -9.76 8.97
N TRP A 158 8.76 -10.40 9.36
CA TRP A 158 9.23 -10.36 10.75
C TRP A 158 9.60 -8.95 11.20
N THR A 159 10.30 -8.20 10.35
CA THR A 159 10.63 -6.78 10.63
C THR A 159 9.37 -5.96 10.86
N THR A 160 8.32 -6.22 10.08
CA THR A 160 7.02 -5.57 10.25
C THR A 160 6.40 -5.93 11.61
N ILE A 161 6.41 -7.21 12.01
CA ILE A 161 5.92 -7.65 13.32
C ILE A 161 6.67 -6.95 14.46
N ASP A 162 8.00 -6.91 14.38
CA ASP A 162 8.84 -6.23 15.37
C ASP A 162 8.54 -4.74 15.48
N GLN A 163 8.23 -4.08 14.35
CA GLN A 163 7.82 -2.68 14.36
C GLN A 163 6.50 -2.48 15.09
N PHE A 164 5.50 -3.35 14.89
CA PHE A 164 4.24 -3.28 15.64
C PHE A 164 4.47 -3.50 17.14
N PHE A 165 5.25 -4.50 17.53
CA PHE A 165 5.55 -4.73 18.95
C PHE A 165 6.26 -3.55 19.62
N LYS A 166 7.15 -2.86 18.89
CA LYS A 166 7.91 -1.72 19.43
C LYS A 166 7.12 -0.42 19.44
N LYS A 167 6.26 -0.20 18.44
CA LYS A 167 5.67 1.13 18.17
C LYS A 167 4.16 1.19 18.40
N ASP A 168 3.48 0.06 18.53
CA ASP A 168 2.06 -0.05 18.90
C ASP A 168 1.94 -0.84 20.22
N PRO A 169 2.29 -0.24 21.38
CA PRO A 169 2.34 -0.97 22.66
C PRO A 169 0.98 -1.50 23.12
N GLY A 170 -0.13 -0.93 22.62
CA GLY A 170 -1.47 -1.46 22.85
C GLY A 170 -1.86 -2.61 21.91
N LEU A 171 -1.02 -2.90 20.90
CA LEU A 171 -1.28 -3.87 19.83
C LEU A 171 -2.65 -3.66 19.15
N ASN A 172 -3.11 -2.41 19.09
CA ASN A 172 -4.44 -2.06 18.58
C ASN A 172 -4.53 -2.26 17.06
N ASN A 173 -3.41 -2.15 16.36
CA ASN A 173 -3.35 -2.11 14.90
C ASN A 173 -2.77 -3.39 14.28
N ILE A 174 -2.17 -4.28 15.07
CA ILE A 174 -1.58 -5.52 14.57
C ILE A 174 -2.64 -6.52 14.06
N SER A 175 -3.92 -6.32 14.39
CA SER A 175 -5.02 -7.25 14.07
C SER A 175 -5.18 -7.56 12.57
N VAL A 176 -4.89 -6.59 11.69
CA VAL A 176 -4.96 -6.79 10.23
C VAL A 176 -3.77 -7.65 9.74
N LEU A 177 -2.58 -7.45 10.31
CA LEU A 177 -1.42 -8.29 10.05
C LEU A 177 -1.65 -9.72 10.56
N LEU A 178 -2.20 -9.87 11.77
CA LEU A 178 -2.56 -11.18 12.31
C LEU A 178 -3.56 -11.91 11.41
N ARG A 179 -4.52 -11.18 10.82
CA ARG A 179 -5.48 -11.76 9.87
C ARG A 179 -4.78 -12.31 8.63
N ASN A 180 -3.80 -11.59 8.08
CA ASN A 180 -2.99 -12.07 6.95
C ASN A 180 -2.38 -13.43 7.27
N MET A 181 -1.76 -13.54 8.45
CA MET A 181 -1.14 -14.79 8.91
C MET A 181 -2.17 -15.91 9.13
N LYS A 182 -3.34 -15.60 9.69
CA LYS A 182 -4.43 -16.56 9.89
C LYS A 182 -4.97 -17.13 8.58
N VAL A 183 -5.17 -16.26 7.59
CA VAL A 183 -5.81 -16.64 6.32
C VAL A 183 -4.83 -17.36 5.39
N LEU A 184 -3.56 -16.93 5.37
CA LEU A 184 -2.54 -17.51 4.48
C LEU A 184 -1.70 -18.61 5.15
N GLY A 185 -1.74 -18.75 6.47
CA GLY A 185 -0.92 -19.70 7.22
C GLY A 185 -1.11 -21.15 6.81
N SER A 186 -2.26 -21.54 6.27
CA SER A 186 -2.44 -22.91 5.75
C SER A 186 -1.57 -23.23 4.54
N GLN A 187 -1.10 -22.22 3.80
CA GLN A 187 -0.28 -22.34 2.59
C GLN A 187 1.20 -22.10 2.85
N ARG A 188 1.52 -21.36 3.92
CA ARG A 188 2.88 -20.91 4.21
C ARG A 188 3.19 -21.15 5.69
N THR A 189 4.04 -22.15 5.98
CA THR A 189 4.36 -22.57 7.35
C THR A 189 4.90 -21.42 8.20
N VAL A 190 5.80 -20.60 7.65
CA VAL A 190 6.37 -19.44 8.36
C VAL A 190 5.32 -18.46 8.89
N LEU A 191 4.19 -18.30 8.18
CA LEU A 191 3.12 -17.42 8.62
C LEU A 191 2.36 -18.00 9.83
N LYS A 192 2.37 -19.33 10.01
CA LYS A 192 1.84 -19.95 11.25
C LYS A 192 2.71 -19.58 12.44
N ASP A 193 4.02 -19.63 12.29
CA ASP A 193 4.97 -19.27 13.36
C ASP A 193 4.82 -17.78 13.74
N MET A 194 4.68 -16.91 12.72
CA MET A 194 4.39 -15.49 12.91
C MET A 194 3.05 -15.25 13.62
N LYS A 195 2.00 -15.99 13.22
CA LYS A 195 0.68 -15.93 13.87
C LYS A 195 0.79 -16.29 15.36
N GLU A 196 1.45 -17.39 15.67
CA GLU A 196 1.62 -17.86 17.06
C GLU A 196 2.40 -16.86 17.90
N CYS A 197 3.45 -16.25 17.32
CA CYS A 197 4.21 -15.18 17.97
C CYS A 197 3.31 -13.98 18.33
N ILE A 198 2.50 -13.51 17.39
CA ILE A 198 1.57 -12.38 17.61
C ILE A 198 0.52 -12.73 18.67
N GLU A 199 -0.12 -13.91 18.58
CA GLU A 199 -1.16 -14.32 19.53
C GLU A 199 -0.61 -14.45 20.96
N LYS A 200 0.62 -14.98 21.09
CA LYS A 200 1.31 -15.05 22.38
C LYS A 200 1.54 -13.66 22.96
N GLU A 201 1.99 -12.69 22.16
CA GLU A 201 2.24 -11.33 22.64
C GLU A 201 0.95 -10.61 23.03
N MET A 202 -0.12 -10.73 22.24
CA MET A 202 -1.43 -10.18 22.57
C MET A 202 -2.03 -10.76 23.85
N SER A 203 -1.81 -12.06 24.12
CA SER A 203 -2.31 -12.70 25.34
C SER A 203 -1.67 -12.14 26.61
N LYS A 204 -0.38 -11.75 26.56
CA LYS A 204 0.30 -11.11 27.69
C LYS A 204 -0.30 -9.74 28.01
N HIS A 205 -0.59 -8.95 26.98
CA HIS A 205 -1.17 -7.61 27.12
C HIS A 205 -2.61 -7.65 27.65
N SER A 206 -3.38 -8.71 27.35
CA SER A 206 -4.76 -8.85 27.86
C SER A 206 -4.83 -9.33 29.31
N ALA A 207 -3.71 -9.83 29.86
CA ALA A 207 -3.62 -10.35 31.22
C ALA A 207 -3.07 -9.32 32.23
N THR A 208 -2.80 -8.09 31.78
CA THR A 208 -2.26 -6.97 32.58
C THR A 208 -3.32 -5.89 32.72
#